data_AF-A0A9D0ZGC0-F1
#
_entry.id   AF-A0A9D0ZGC0-F1
#
_cell.length_a   1.000
_cell.length_b   1.000
_cell.length_c   1.000
_cell.angle_alpha   90.00
_cell.angle_beta   90.00
_cell.angle_gamma   90.00
#
_symmetry.space_group_name_H-M   'P 1'
#
loop_
_entity.id
_entity.type
_entity.pdbx_description
1 polymer ?
#
loop_
_entity_poly.entity_id
_entity_poly.type
_entity_poly.pdbx_seq_one_letter_code
_entity_poly.pdbx_strand_id
1 'polypeptide(L)' 'MITLKIDHFDTQYAYCTNKEKKLFAIVLEELPHEAKKGDILLIDDNGKLQIQR' A
#
# COMPACT_ATOMS: atom_id res chain seq x y z
N MET A 1 -0.50 -5.62 -12.58
CA MET A 1 0.43 -5.25 -11.49
C MET A 1 0.52 -3.74 -11.24
N ILE A 2 0.09 -3.28 -10.07
CA ILE A 2 0.17 -1.86 -9.65
C ILE A 2 1.15 -1.73 -8.48
N THR A 3 1.97 -0.69 -8.48
CA THR A 3 2.93 -0.40 -7.42
C THR A 3 2.49 0.84 -6.65
N LEU A 4 2.34 0.71 -5.34
CA LEU A 4 1.97 1.77 -4.42
C LEU A 4 3.10 1.96 -3.41
N LYS A 5 3.40 3.18 -3.03
CA LYS A 5 4.35 3.49 -1.95
C LYS A 5 3.57 3.96 -0.74
N ILE A 6 3.85 3.42 0.44
CA ILE A 6 3.21 3.89 1.67
C ILE A 6 3.82 5.23 2.07
N ASP A 7 2.99 6.28 2.07
CA ASP A 7 3.39 7.62 2.52
C ASP A 7 3.26 7.77 4.03
N HIS A 8 2.11 7.39 4.58
CA HIS A 8 1.86 7.42 6.01
C HIS A 8 0.70 6.51 6.39
N PHE A 9 0.64 6.18 7.67
CA PHE A 9 -0.49 5.48 8.27
C PHE A 9 -1.29 6.46 9.13
N ASP A 10 -2.59 6.25 9.12
CA ASP A 10 -3.57 6.86 10.01
C ASP A 10 -4.08 5.79 10.99
N THR A 11 -5.15 6.09 11.70
CA THR A 11 -5.73 5.24 12.76
C THR A 11 -6.24 3.90 12.21
N GLN A 12 -6.86 3.92 11.03
CA GLN A 12 -7.48 2.74 10.41
C GLN A 12 -7.06 2.51 8.96
N TYR A 13 -6.28 3.42 8.38
CA TYR A 13 -5.92 3.40 6.96
C TYR A 13 -4.43 3.63 6.75
N ALA A 14 -3.85 3.05 5.71
CA ALA A 14 -2.61 3.48 5.11
C ALA A 14 -2.88 4.29 3.85
N TYR A 15 -2.28 5.47 3.79
CA TYR A 15 -2.25 6.28 2.59
C TYR A 15 -1.05 5.90 1.75
N CYS A 16 -1.34 5.43 0.55
CA CYS A 16 -0.36 4.96 -0.40
C CYS A 16 -0.45 5.77 -1.69
N THR A 17 0.69 6.02 -2.33
CA THR A 17 0.75 6.81 -3.56
C THR A 17 1.36 5.97 -4.68
N ASN A 18 0.75 5.99 -5.86
CA ASN A 18 1.31 5.30 -7.03
C ASN A 18 2.34 6.17 -7.79
N LYS A 19 2.94 5.64 -8.85
CA LYS A 19 3.87 6.40 -9.72
C LYS A 19 3.24 7.64 -10.38
N GLU A 20 1.92 7.64 -10.56
CA GLU A 20 1.16 8.77 -11.11
C GLU A 20 0.77 9.82 -10.05
N LYS A 21 1.24 9.68 -8.80
CA LYS A 21 0.85 10.51 -7.65
C LYS A 21 -0.64 10.44 -7.29
N LYS A 22 -1.35 9.37 -7.69
CA LYS A 22 -2.69 9.09 -7.19
C LYS A 22 -2.60 8.54 -5.76
N LEU A 23 -3.43 9.08 -4.88
CA LEU A 23 -3.60 8.65 -3.50
C LEU A 23 -4.60 7.49 -3.41
N PHE A 24 -4.23 6.49 -2.64
CA PHE A 24 -5.02 5.31 -2.33
C PHE A 24 -5.07 5.15 -0.80
N ALA A 25 -6.26 5.05 -0.24
CA ALA A 25 -6.45 4.70 1.16
C ALA A 25 -6.77 3.21 1.26
N ILE A 26 -5.94 2.46 1.97
CA ILE A 26 -6.11 1.02 2.20
C ILE A 26 -6.37 0.82 3.69
N VAL A 27 -7.40 0.09 4.07
CA VAL A 27 -7.66 -0.25 5.48
C VAL A 27 -6.51 -1.08 6.04
N LEU A 28 -6.07 -0.79 7.27
CA LEU A 28 -4.97 -1.50 7.92
C LEU A 28 -5.19 -3.01 8.02
N GLU A 29 -6.45 -3.45 8.12
CA GLU A 29 -6.84 -4.87 8.16
C GLU A 29 -6.53 -5.61 6.85
N GLU A 30 -6.55 -4.90 5.72
CA GLU A 30 -6.25 -5.45 4.39
C GLU A 30 -4.75 -5.33 4.05
N LEU A 31 -3.98 -4.58 4.85
CA LEU A 31 -2.55 -4.46 4.63
C LEU A 31 -1.80 -5.70 5.12
N PRO A 32 -0.70 -6.05 4.45
CA PRO A 32 0.23 -7.03 4.98
C PRO A 32 0.73 -6.58 6.36
N HIS A 33 0.71 -7.46 7.36
CA HIS A 33 1.06 -7.14 8.75
C HIS A 33 2.46 -6.53 8.92
N GLU A 34 3.38 -6.79 8.00
CA GLU A 34 4.77 -6.29 8.04
C GLU A 34 4.98 -4.97 7.29
N ALA A 35 3.92 -4.40 6.70
CA ALA A 35 4.02 -3.21 5.88
C ALA A 35 4.33 -1.97 6.74
N LYS A 36 5.35 -1.21 6.34
CA LYS A 36 5.80 -0.01 7.04
C LYS A 36 5.83 1.21 6.14
N LYS A 37 5.95 2.38 6.76
CA LYS A 37 6.00 3.65 6.05
C LYS A 37 7.25 3.66 5.17
N GLY A 38 7.08 3.98 3.90
CA GLY A 38 8.13 3.95 2.90
C GLY A 38 8.28 2.61 2.17
N ASP A 39 7.64 1.53 2.63
CA ASP A 39 7.61 0.27 1.86
C ASP A 39 6.80 0.45 0.57
N ILE A 40 7.13 -0.39 -0.41
CA ILE A 40 6.42 -0.49 -1.66
C ILE A 40 5.44 -1.68 -1.56
N LEU A 41 4.18 -1.45 -1.86
CA LEU A 41 3.16 -2.46 -2.03
C LEU A 41 2.97 -2.77 -3.52
N LEU A 42 2.94 -4.05 -3.84
CA LEU A 42 2.56 -4.57 -5.15
C LEU A 42 1.14 -5.12 -5.05
N ILE A 43 0.26 -4.66 -5.94
CA ILE A 43 -1.05 -5.27 -6.17
C ILE A 43 -0.94 -6.12 -7.42
N ASP A 44 -1.08 -7.43 -7.24
CA ASP A 44 -1.20 -8.41 -8.32
C ASP A 44 -2.58 -8.33 -9.00
N ASP A 45 -2.69 -8.91 -10.20
CA ASP A 45 -3.94 -8.89 -10.98
C ASP A 45 -5.09 -9.69 -10.31
N ASN A 46 -4.78 -10.47 -9.28
CA ASN A 46 -5.75 -11.13 -8.41
C ASN A 46 -6.22 -10.25 -7.22
N GLY A 47 -5.79 -8.98 -7.15
CA GLY A 47 -6.10 -8.06 -6.06
C GLY A 47 -5.30 -8.31 -4.77
N LYS A 48 -4.30 -9.20 -4.80
CA LYS A 48 -3.48 -9.52 -3.62
C LYS A 48 -2.40 -8.46 -3.41
N LEU A 49 -2.33 -7.93 -2.19
CA LEU A 49 -1.29 -7.01 -1.74
C LEU A 49 -0.06 -7.78 -1.25
N GLN A 50 1.11 -7.41 -1.77
CA GLN A 50 2.40 -7.94 -1.35
C GLN A 50 3.37 -6.81 -1.05
N ILE A 51 4.24 -6.98 -0.05
CA ILE A 51 5.32 -6.02 0.22
C ILE A 51 6.48 -6.33 -0.73
N GLN A 52 6.94 -5.33 -1.46
CA GLN A 52 8.14 -5.36 -2.29
C GLN A 52 9.19 -4.44 -1.65
N ARG A 53 10.36 -4.98 -1.28
CA ARG A 53 11.51 -4.21 -0.79
C ARG A 53 12.58 -4.11 -1.86
#